data_AF-A0A3A1XFR9-F1
#
_entry.id   AF-A0A3A1XFR9-F1
#
_cell.length_a   1.000
_cell.length_b   1.000
_cell.length_c   1.000
_cell.angle_alpha   90.00
_cell.angle_beta   90.00
_cell.angle_gamma   90.00
#
_symmetry.space_group_name_H-M   'P 1'
#
loop_
_entity.id
_entity.type
_entity.pdbx_description
1 polymer ?
#
loop_
_entity_poly.entity_id
_entity_poly.type
_entity_poly.pdbx_seq_one_letter_code
_entity_poly.pdbx_strand_id
1 'polypeptide(L)'
;MRIEELRIENYKIFKTINILFNDNVNIFVGENDSGKTTILEALSMVLTGKINGGSILSRLTPDWFNNEIRTQYINDVKNSGESQPPLISVEAYFNRLTEQDEKIKNYRGANNSRREDRIGVKLEIKFNEEYSGTYKQLLFEKKVEDIPIELYKVDFRTFATPDYYINTTAKKVAYIDATKKDYGV
;
A
#
# COMPACT_ATOMS: atom_id res chain seq x y z
N MET A 1 -17.99 8.88 -4.37
CA MET A 1 -17.05 7.89 -4.93
C MET A 1 -17.23 6.59 -4.16
N ARG A 2 -17.47 5.46 -4.84
CA ARG A 2 -17.45 4.12 -4.23
C ARG A 2 -16.22 3.39 -4.74
N ILE A 3 -15.73 2.44 -3.97
CA ILE A 3 -14.61 1.58 -4.36
C ILE A 3 -15.16 0.55 -5.34
N GLU A 4 -14.56 0.48 -6.51
CA GLU A 4 -14.89 -0.48 -7.57
C GLU A 4 -13.92 -1.66 -7.52
N GLU A 5 -12.65 -1.39 -7.30
CA GLU A 5 -11.58 -2.39 -7.35
C GLU A 5 -10.48 -2.04 -6.34
N LEU A 6 -9.94 -3.05 -5.67
CA LEU A 6 -8.75 -2.96 -4.82
C LEU A 6 -7.70 -3.94 -5.34
N ARG A 7 -6.52 -3.42 -5.62
CA ARG A 7 -5.35 -4.21 -5.98
C ARG A 7 -4.29 -4.08 -4.88
N ILE A 8 -3.77 -5.20 -4.42
CA ILE A 8 -2.72 -5.27 -3.40
C ILE A 8 -1.57 -6.10 -3.95
N GLU A 9 -0.35 -5.60 -3.81
CA GLU A 9 0.89 -6.28 -4.19
C GLU A 9 1.88 -6.31 -3.01
N ASN A 10 2.46 -7.49 -2.80
CA ASN A 10 3.52 -7.79 -1.84
C ASN A 10 3.22 -7.44 -0.37
N TYR A 11 1.96 -7.45 0.06
CA TYR A 11 1.54 -7.10 1.43
C TYR A 11 1.05 -8.29 2.23
N LYS A 12 1.74 -8.61 3.33
CA LYS A 12 1.45 -9.73 4.24
C LYS A 12 1.17 -11.02 3.47
N ILE A 13 0.00 -11.62 3.60
CA ILE A 13 -0.32 -12.89 2.94
C ILE A 13 -0.48 -12.74 1.42
N PHE A 14 -0.67 -11.52 0.90
CA PHE A 14 -0.94 -11.28 -0.50
C PHE A 14 0.32 -10.88 -1.26
N LYS A 15 0.84 -11.81 -2.07
CA LYS A 15 1.82 -11.47 -3.12
C LYS A 15 1.15 -10.63 -4.21
N THR A 16 -0.01 -11.05 -4.68
CA THR A 16 -0.88 -10.24 -5.53
C THR A 16 -2.32 -10.66 -5.31
N ILE A 17 -3.23 -9.70 -5.13
CA ILE A 17 -4.67 -9.94 -5.15
C ILE A 17 -5.39 -8.77 -5.79
N ASN A 18 -6.47 -9.10 -6.51
CA ASN A 18 -7.38 -8.13 -7.10
C ASN A 18 -8.80 -8.43 -6.64
N ILE A 19 -9.48 -7.44 -6.08
CA ILE A 19 -10.82 -7.58 -5.51
C ILE A 19 -11.76 -6.61 -6.22
N LEU A 20 -12.80 -7.13 -6.84
CA LEU A 20 -13.90 -6.34 -7.39
C LEU A 20 -14.99 -6.20 -6.34
N PHE A 21 -15.47 -4.97 -6.14
CA PHE A 21 -16.51 -4.65 -5.17
C PHE A 21 -17.86 -4.51 -5.85
N ASN A 22 -18.89 -5.01 -5.17
CA ASN A 22 -20.28 -4.74 -5.50
C ASN A 22 -20.65 -3.31 -5.09
N ASP A 23 -21.64 -2.73 -5.77
CA ASP A 23 -22.08 -1.35 -5.56
C ASP A 23 -22.68 -1.06 -4.17
N ASN A 24 -23.16 -2.10 -3.49
CA ASN A 24 -23.88 -2.00 -2.23
C ASN A 24 -23.03 -2.56 -1.09
N VAL A 25 -23.34 -3.78 -0.65
CA VAL A 25 -22.68 -4.42 0.49
C VAL A 25 -21.69 -5.47 -0.02
N ASN A 26 -20.49 -5.46 0.55
CA ASN A 26 -19.46 -6.45 0.30
C ASN A 26 -19.20 -7.21 1.60
N ILE A 27 -19.36 -8.53 1.58
CA ILE A 27 -19.19 -9.41 2.74
C ILE A 27 -17.98 -10.29 2.49
N PHE A 28 -16.96 -10.19 3.35
CA PHE A 28 -15.78 -11.05 3.31
C PHE A 28 -15.95 -12.19 4.31
N VAL A 29 -16.03 -13.42 3.82
CA VAL A 29 -16.16 -14.65 4.64
C VAL A 29 -14.93 -15.51 4.45
N GLY A 30 -14.44 -16.12 5.54
CA GLY A 30 -13.30 -17.04 5.51
C GLY A 30 -12.83 -17.36 6.92
N GLU A 31 -11.88 -18.29 7.05
CA GLU A 31 -11.29 -18.69 8.32
C GLU A 31 -10.41 -17.60 8.95
N ASN A 32 -10.00 -17.77 10.20
CA ASN A 32 -9.00 -16.88 10.81
C ASN A 32 -7.72 -16.87 9.96
N ASP A 33 -7.05 -15.72 9.93
CA ASP A 33 -5.82 -15.51 9.15
C ASP A 33 -5.95 -15.66 7.62
N SER A 34 -7.18 -15.77 7.09
CA SER A 34 -7.45 -15.80 5.65
C SER A 34 -7.23 -14.46 4.92
N GLY A 35 -6.71 -13.44 5.60
CA GLY A 35 -6.43 -12.11 5.02
C GLY A 35 -7.56 -11.09 5.02
N LYS A 36 -8.72 -11.39 5.63
CA LYS A 36 -9.84 -10.42 5.72
C LYS A 36 -9.42 -9.10 6.38
N THR A 37 -8.73 -9.18 7.53
CA THR A 37 -8.20 -8.01 8.22
C THR A 37 -7.16 -7.28 7.37
N THR A 38 -6.32 -8.03 6.65
CA THR A 38 -5.32 -7.46 5.73
C THR A 38 -5.96 -6.65 4.59
N ILE A 39 -7.10 -7.10 4.05
CA ILE A 39 -7.87 -6.35 3.05
C ILE A 39 -8.36 -5.01 3.64
N LEU A 40 -8.93 -5.05 4.84
CA LEU A 40 -9.44 -3.83 5.49
C LEU A 40 -8.31 -2.86 5.89
N GLU A 41 -7.16 -3.38 6.32
CA GLU A 41 -5.96 -2.58 6.59
C GLU A 41 -5.43 -1.91 5.32
N ALA A 42 -5.34 -2.66 4.20
CA ALA A 42 -4.92 -2.12 2.91
C ALA A 42 -5.87 -1.01 2.42
N LEU A 43 -7.18 -1.21 2.56
CA LEU A 43 -8.19 -0.17 2.29
C LEU A 43 -7.98 1.06 3.17
N SER A 44 -7.80 0.87 4.47
CA SER A 44 -7.56 1.99 5.40
C SER A 44 -6.31 2.78 5.01
N MET A 45 -5.21 2.09 4.70
CA MET A 45 -3.96 2.71 4.25
C MET A 45 -4.15 3.50 2.96
N VAL A 46 -4.67 2.90 1.89
CA VAL A 46 -4.77 3.56 0.59
C VAL A 46 -5.81 4.68 0.58
N LEU A 47 -6.80 4.67 1.48
CA LEU A 47 -7.79 5.74 1.55
C LEU A 47 -7.38 6.91 2.44
N THR A 48 -6.49 6.68 3.41
CA THR A 48 -6.15 7.70 4.44
C THR A 48 -4.68 8.11 4.49
N GLY A 49 -3.78 7.30 3.93
CA GLY A 49 -2.34 7.40 4.15
C GLY A 49 -1.90 7.01 5.56
N LYS A 50 -2.76 6.36 6.34
CA LYS A 50 -2.51 5.99 7.75
C LYS A 50 -2.83 4.52 7.99
N ILE A 51 -2.20 3.95 9.02
CA ILE A 51 -2.57 2.63 9.54
C ILE A 51 -2.92 2.77 11.03
N ASN A 52 -4.07 2.23 11.44
CA ASN A 52 -4.53 2.28 12.84
C ASN A 52 -4.37 3.69 13.49
N GLY A 53 -4.70 4.74 12.73
CA GLY A 53 -4.61 6.15 13.16
C GLY A 53 -3.23 6.80 13.09
N GLY A 54 -2.16 6.05 12.87
CA GLY A 54 -0.77 6.54 12.87
C GLY A 54 -0.10 6.60 11.49
N SER A 55 1.15 7.09 11.47
CA SER A 55 2.01 7.06 10.30
C SER A 55 2.33 5.62 9.89
N ILE A 56 2.37 5.35 8.59
CA ILE A 56 2.73 4.04 8.03
C ILE A 56 4.21 3.74 8.30
N LEU A 57 5.11 4.69 8.04
CA LEU A 57 6.55 4.50 8.23
C LEU A 57 6.90 4.16 9.68
N SER A 58 6.24 4.79 10.66
CA SER A 58 6.53 4.52 12.08
C SER A 58 6.10 3.13 12.56
N ARG A 59 5.30 2.40 11.76
CA ARG A 59 4.80 1.06 12.09
C ARG A 59 5.26 -0.01 11.10
N LEU A 60 5.99 0.38 10.06
CA LEU A 60 6.48 -0.54 9.04
C LEU A 60 7.44 -1.53 9.70
N THR A 61 7.21 -2.82 9.47
CA THR A 61 8.14 -3.89 9.82
C THR A 61 8.41 -4.75 8.58
N PRO A 62 9.54 -5.47 8.51
CA PRO A 62 9.83 -6.35 7.37
C PRO A 62 8.73 -7.40 7.14
N ASP A 63 8.01 -7.83 8.18
CA ASP A 63 6.91 -8.80 8.10
C ASP A 63 5.66 -8.27 7.34
N TRP A 64 5.62 -6.98 7.03
CA TRP A 64 4.59 -6.43 6.15
C TRP A 64 4.79 -6.84 4.70
N PHE A 65 6.03 -7.13 4.30
CA PHE A 65 6.29 -7.65 2.96
C PHE A 65 5.86 -9.10 2.89
N ASN A 66 5.29 -9.47 1.74
CA ASN A 66 4.93 -10.85 1.51
C ASN A 66 6.13 -11.79 1.71
N ASN A 67 5.90 -12.91 2.41
CA ASN A 67 6.96 -13.81 2.84
C ASN A 67 7.78 -14.34 1.66
N GLU A 68 7.14 -14.67 0.53
CA GLU A 68 7.87 -15.15 -0.65
C GLU A 68 8.84 -14.10 -1.17
N ILE A 69 8.39 -12.84 -1.27
CA ILE A 69 9.19 -11.74 -1.80
C ILE A 69 10.31 -11.36 -0.83
N ARG A 70 10.04 -11.35 0.49
CA ARG A 70 11.08 -11.12 1.50
C ARG A 70 12.13 -12.22 1.48
N THR A 71 11.71 -13.48 1.44
CA THR A 71 12.62 -14.63 1.36
C THR A 71 13.46 -14.59 0.08
N GLN A 72 12.84 -14.26 -1.05
CA GLN A 72 13.54 -14.08 -2.32
C GLN A 72 14.60 -12.99 -2.21
N TYR A 73 14.24 -11.80 -1.72
CA TYR A 73 15.18 -10.70 -1.51
C TYR A 73 16.36 -11.09 -0.62
N ILE A 74 16.10 -11.73 0.54
CA ILE A 74 17.15 -12.18 1.46
C ILE A 74 18.10 -13.17 0.77
N ASN A 75 17.56 -14.10 -0.01
CA ASN A 75 18.36 -15.10 -0.72
C ASN A 75 19.19 -14.46 -1.83
N ASP A 76 18.62 -13.52 -2.59
CA ASP A 76 19.34 -12.79 -3.64
C ASP A 76 20.49 -11.99 -3.03
N VAL A 77 20.24 -11.22 -1.96
CA VAL A 77 21.31 -10.49 -1.25
C VAL A 77 22.43 -11.43 -0.78
N LYS A 78 22.09 -12.62 -0.26
CA LYS A 78 23.08 -13.60 0.21
C LYS A 78 23.88 -14.26 -0.93
N ASN A 79 23.24 -14.53 -2.07
CA ASN A 79 23.82 -15.33 -3.15
C ASN A 79 24.50 -14.47 -4.22
N SER A 80 23.85 -13.40 -4.70
CA SER A 80 24.38 -12.50 -5.73
C SER A 80 25.10 -11.28 -5.15
N GLY A 81 24.89 -10.95 -3.87
CA GLY A 81 25.43 -9.72 -3.25
C GLY A 81 24.73 -8.45 -3.71
N GLU A 82 23.74 -8.57 -4.60
CA GLU A 82 22.97 -7.48 -5.17
C GLU A 82 21.51 -7.92 -5.32
N SER A 83 20.58 -7.09 -4.85
CA SER A 83 19.15 -7.24 -5.11
C SER A 83 18.47 -5.87 -5.04
N GLN A 84 17.33 -5.72 -5.69
CA GLN A 84 16.52 -4.52 -5.54
C GLN A 84 15.57 -4.70 -4.36
N PRO A 85 15.51 -3.72 -3.43
CA PRO A 85 14.54 -3.80 -2.34
C PRO A 85 13.11 -3.87 -2.89
N PRO A 86 12.26 -4.77 -2.36
CA PRO A 86 10.90 -4.94 -2.87
C PRO A 86 10.00 -3.72 -2.59
N LEU A 87 8.81 -3.69 -3.18
CA LEU A 87 7.81 -2.64 -2.93
C LEU A 87 6.51 -3.25 -2.43
N ILE A 88 5.79 -2.54 -1.56
CA ILE A 88 4.37 -2.78 -1.29
C ILE A 88 3.57 -1.76 -2.07
N SER A 89 2.54 -2.21 -2.80
CA SER A 89 1.65 -1.31 -3.55
C SER A 89 0.21 -1.66 -3.27
N VAL A 90 -0.59 -0.63 -2.97
CA VAL A 90 -2.04 -0.74 -2.81
C VAL A 90 -2.70 0.30 -3.70
N GLU A 91 -3.65 -0.12 -4.51
CA GLU A 91 -4.41 0.74 -5.42
C GLU A 91 -5.91 0.55 -5.18
N ALA A 92 -6.62 1.66 -4.99
CA ALA A 92 -8.07 1.68 -4.93
C ALA A 92 -8.63 2.47 -6.12
N TYR A 93 -9.43 1.78 -6.93
CA TYR A 93 -10.12 2.33 -8.08
C TYR A 93 -11.54 2.72 -7.66
N PHE A 94 -12.02 3.85 -8.15
CA PHE A 94 -13.32 4.38 -7.80
C PHE A 94 -14.26 4.43 -8.99
N ASN A 95 -15.53 4.11 -8.74
CA ASN A 95 -16.58 4.30 -9.73
C ASN A 95 -16.90 5.81 -9.93
N ARG A 96 -17.29 6.14 -11.15
CA ARG A 96 -17.66 7.50 -11.55
C ARG A 96 -19.07 7.79 -11.06
N LEU A 97 -19.22 8.57 -9.99
CA LEU A 97 -20.58 8.86 -9.48
C LEU A 97 -21.24 10.07 -10.12
N THR A 98 -20.52 11.15 -10.44
CA THR A 98 -21.07 12.31 -11.17
C THR A 98 -19.95 13.20 -11.69
N GLU A 99 -19.92 13.51 -12.98
CA GLU A 99 -18.93 14.40 -13.62
C GLU A 99 -18.92 15.85 -13.11
N GLN A 100 -19.86 16.19 -12.21
CA GLN A 100 -20.08 17.53 -11.71
C GLN A 100 -19.12 17.95 -10.59
N ASP A 101 -18.39 17.00 -9.98
CA ASP A 101 -17.40 17.34 -8.96
C ASP A 101 -16.06 17.70 -9.61
N GLU A 102 -15.71 18.98 -9.66
CA GLU A 102 -14.38 19.45 -10.13
C GLU A 102 -13.22 18.71 -9.44
N LYS A 103 -13.44 18.25 -8.20
CA LYS A 103 -12.47 17.46 -7.42
C LYS A 103 -12.14 16.10 -8.05
N ILE A 104 -12.99 15.52 -8.89
CA ILE A 104 -12.75 14.22 -9.55
C ILE A 104 -11.58 14.32 -10.54
N LYS A 105 -11.37 15.50 -11.18
CA LYS A 105 -10.25 15.70 -12.11
C LYS A 105 -8.90 15.40 -11.45
N ASN A 106 -8.76 15.76 -10.17
CA ASN A 106 -7.53 15.52 -9.41
C ASN A 106 -7.31 14.04 -9.06
N TYR A 107 -8.25 13.14 -9.36
CA TYR A 107 -8.14 11.70 -9.12
C TYR A 107 -8.09 10.84 -10.38
N ARG A 108 -8.33 11.43 -11.56
CA ARG A 108 -8.43 10.72 -12.84
C ARG A 108 -7.12 10.79 -13.61
N GLY A 109 -6.61 9.64 -14.03
CA GLY A 109 -5.49 9.55 -14.96
C GLY A 109 -4.91 8.15 -15.04
N ALA A 110 -3.72 8.03 -15.62
CA ALA A 110 -3.05 6.77 -15.92
C ALA A 110 -1.90 6.42 -14.95
N ASN A 111 -1.79 7.11 -13.81
CA ASN A 111 -0.78 6.83 -12.79
C ASN A 111 -1.17 5.67 -11.86
N ASN A 112 -1.63 4.56 -12.44
CA ASN A 112 -1.84 3.26 -11.79
C ASN A 112 -0.96 2.18 -12.44
N SER A 113 -0.88 1.02 -11.80
CA SER A 113 -0.08 -0.14 -12.24
C SER A 113 -0.44 -0.62 -13.65
N ARG A 114 -1.68 -0.45 -14.10
CA ARG A 114 -2.16 -0.85 -15.42
C ARG A 114 -1.99 0.23 -16.50
N ARG A 115 -1.59 1.46 -16.14
CA ARG A 115 -1.50 2.61 -17.06
C ARG A 115 -2.83 2.94 -17.76
N GLU A 116 -3.95 2.64 -17.10
CA GLU A 116 -5.29 2.89 -17.63
C GLU A 116 -5.84 4.22 -17.14
N ASP A 117 -6.55 4.96 -17.98
CA ASP A 117 -7.19 6.22 -17.58
C ASP A 117 -8.41 5.99 -16.66
N ARG A 118 -8.14 5.91 -15.36
CA ARG A 118 -9.11 5.54 -14.31
C ARG A 118 -9.10 6.57 -13.18
N ILE A 119 -10.14 6.52 -12.35
CA ILE A 119 -10.23 7.36 -11.15
C ILE A 119 -9.77 6.52 -9.97
N GLY A 120 -8.82 7.02 -9.18
CA GLY A 120 -8.35 6.26 -8.03
C GLY A 120 -7.19 6.88 -7.26
N VAL A 121 -6.70 6.10 -6.32
CA VAL A 121 -5.56 6.43 -5.45
C VAL A 121 -4.61 5.25 -5.34
N LYS A 122 -3.34 5.58 -5.15
CA LYS A 122 -2.23 4.65 -5.00
C LYS A 122 -1.41 4.98 -3.77
N LEU A 123 -1.08 3.95 -2.99
CA LEU A 123 -0.13 4.01 -1.91
C LEU A 123 1.00 3.02 -2.17
N GLU A 124 2.24 3.52 -2.17
CA GLU A 124 3.45 2.71 -2.35
C GLU A 124 4.35 2.87 -1.13
N ILE A 125 4.75 1.75 -0.54
CA ILE A 125 5.86 1.69 0.43
C ILE A 125 7.06 1.15 -0.36
N LYS A 126 8.01 2.03 -0.67
CA LYS A 126 9.10 1.73 -1.61
C LYS A 126 10.43 2.29 -1.12
N PHE A 127 11.51 1.72 -1.63
CA PHE A 127 12.86 2.22 -1.40
C PHE A 127 12.95 3.70 -1.78
N ASN A 128 13.59 4.50 -0.92
CA ASN A 128 13.90 5.88 -1.23
C ASN A 128 15.25 5.95 -1.94
N GLU A 129 15.22 6.25 -3.24
CA GLU A 129 16.40 6.33 -4.10
C GLU A 129 17.50 7.27 -3.59
N GLU A 130 17.15 8.24 -2.73
CA GLU A 130 18.12 9.11 -2.04
C GLU A 130 19.11 8.31 -1.17
N TYR A 131 18.71 7.13 -0.69
CA TYR A 131 19.55 6.22 0.09
C TYR A 131 20.31 5.20 -0.75
N SER A 132 20.31 5.32 -2.08
CA SER A 132 21.03 4.39 -2.98
C SER A 132 22.50 4.20 -2.59
N GLY A 133 23.18 5.29 -2.21
CA GLY A 133 24.59 5.23 -1.76
C GLY A 133 24.75 4.41 -0.49
N THR A 134 23.91 4.70 0.53
CA THR A 134 23.88 3.98 1.80
C THR A 134 23.59 2.49 1.60
N TYR A 135 22.60 2.17 0.76
CA TYR A 135 22.22 0.79 0.48
C TYR A 135 23.37 -0.01 -0.18
N LYS A 136 24.03 0.58 -1.19
CA LYS A 136 25.20 -0.04 -1.83
C LYS A 136 26.34 -0.29 -0.83
N GLN A 137 26.58 0.65 0.08
CA GLN A 137 27.58 0.49 1.13
C GLN A 137 27.22 -0.67 2.08
N LEU A 138 25.95 -0.76 2.51
CA LEU A 138 25.49 -1.86 3.37
C LEU A 138 25.61 -3.23 2.69
N LEU A 139 25.32 -3.31 1.39
CA LEU A 139 25.52 -4.53 0.60
C LEU A 139 27.01 -4.92 0.54
N PHE A 140 27.88 -3.95 0.22
CA PHE A 140 29.33 -4.17 0.16
C PHE A 140 29.90 -4.65 1.51
N GLU A 141 29.45 -4.05 2.61
CA GLU A 141 29.85 -4.42 3.98
C GLU A 141 29.16 -5.70 4.48
N LYS A 142 28.27 -6.32 3.68
CA LYS A 142 27.47 -7.50 4.04
C LYS A 142 26.65 -7.31 5.33
N LYS A 143 26.11 -6.10 5.54
CA LYS A 143 25.30 -5.71 6.70
C LYS A 143 23.79 -5.80 6.45
N VAL A 144 23.38 -6.18 5.24
CA VAL A 144 21.97 -6.36 4.89
C VAL A 144 21.57 -7.81 5.17
N GLU A 145 20.85 -8.04 6.26
CA GLU A 145 20.32 -9.36 6.61
C GLU A 145 18.86 -9.57 6.16
N ASP A 146 18.13 -8.47 5.99
CA ASP A 146 16.70 -8.41 5.68
C ASP A 146 16.38 -7.12 4.92
N ILE A 147 15.11 -6.89 4.59
CA ILE A 147 14.63 -5.67 3.92
C ILE A 147 14.95 -4.45 4.81
N PRO A 148 15.75 -3.48 4.33
CA PRO A 148 16.18 -2.32 5.10
C PRO A 148 15.08 -1.25 5.11
N ILE A 149 14.03 -1.50 5.89
CA ILE A 149 12.82 -0.66 5.95
C ILE A 149 13.09 0.80 6.37
N GLU A 150 14.20 1.06 7.04
CA GLU A 150 14.68 2.40 7.39
C GLU A 150 15.04 3.26 6.16
N LEU A 151 15.29 2.62 5.01
CA LEU A 151 15.60 3.28 3.74
C LEU A 151 14.35 3.47 2.87
N TYR A 152 13.16 3.20 3.39
CA TYR A 152 11.90 3.29 2.65
C TYR A 152 11.20 4.62 2.89
N LYS A 153 10.36 4.99 1.91
CA LYS A 153 9.39 6.07 2.00
C LYS A 153 7.99 5.58 1.66
N VAL A 154 7.01 6.42 1.97
CA VAL A 154 5.61 6.19 1.58
C VAL A 154 5.21 7.27 0.59
N ASP A 155 4.84 6.84 -0.61
CA ASP A 155 4.26 7.71 -1.63
C ASP A 155 2.74 7.49 -1.64
N PHE A 156 1.98 8.54 -1.34
CA PHE A 156 0.52 8.51 -1.42
C PHE A 156 0.02 9.55 -2.42
N ARG A 157 -0.60 9.08 -3.50
CA ARG A 157 -0.99 9.91 -4.65
C ARG A 157 -2.28 9.44 -5.30
N THR A 158 -2.87 10.29 -6.12
CA THR A 158 -3.97 9.90 -6.99
C THR A 158 -3.48 9.30 -8.30
N PHE A 159 -4.39 8.81 -9.15
CA PHE A 159 -4.03 8.38 -10.51
C PHE A 159 -3.86 9.55 -11.50
N ALA A 160 -4.08 10.80 -11.08
CA ALA A 160 -3.97 11.96 -11.95
C ALA A 160 -2.54 12.23 -12.44
N THR A 161 -2.44 12.90 -13.59
CA THR A 161 -1.19 13.31 -14.23
C THR A 161 -1.25 14.83 -14.50
N PRO A 162 -0.29 15.64 -14.05
CA PRO A 162 0.92 15.29 -13.27
C PRO A 162 0.58 14.75 -11.88
N ASP A 163 1.56 14.10 -11.23
CA ASP A 163 1.39 13.46 -9.94
C ASP A 163 0.77 14.40 -8.90
N TYR A 164 -0.37 13.98 -8.34
CA TYR A 164 -1.05 14.71 -7.28
C TYR A 164 -0.91 13.94 -5.97
N TYR A 165 0.03 14.38 -5.13
CA TYR A 165 0.27 13.80 -3.81
C TYR A 165 -0.80 14.25 -2.82
N ILE A 166 -1.28 13.30 -2.02
CA ILE A 166 -2.37 13.52 -1.08
C ILE A 166 -1.76 13.75 0.30
N ASN A 167 -1.85 14.97 0.81
CA ASN A 167 -1.65 15.22 2.24
C ASN A 167 -2.70 14.42 2.99
N THR A 168 -2.29 13.53 3.91
CA THR A 168 -3.13 12.59 4.69
C THR A 168 -4.55 13.11 4.82
N THR A 169 -5.49 12.43 4.16
CA THR A 169 -6.80 13.01 3.88
C THR A 169 -7.52 13.46 5.15
N ALA A 170 -8.22 14.60 5.08
CA ALA A 170 -9.26 14.97 6.05
C ALA A 170 -10.49 14.04 6.03
N LYS A 171 -10.48 12.98 5.19
CA LYS A 171 -11.54 11.97 5.11
C LYS A 171 -11.41 11.01 6.29
N LYS A 172 -12.42 11.02 7.15
CA LYS A 172 -12.54 10.08 8.27
C LYS A 172 -12.96 8.72 7.73
N VAL A 173 -12.10 7.71 7.84
CA VAL A 173 -12.52 6.30 7.67
C VAL A 173 -13.06 5.84 9.01
N ALA A 174 -14.32 5.41 9.04
CA ALA A 174 -14.88 4.68 10.17
C ALA A 174 -14.46 3.21 10.03
N TYR A 175 -13.49 2.79 10.83
CA TYR A 175 -13.11 1.39 10.98
C TYR A 175 -13.78 0.87 12.25
N ILE A 176 -14.85 0.08 12.09
CA ILE A 176 -15.56 -0.53 13.21
C ILE A 176 -15.13 -1.99 13.26
N ASP A 177 -14.41 -2.33 14.32
CA ASP A 177 -13.93 -3.68 14.57
C ASP A 177 -14.28 -4.05 16.00
N ALA A 178 -15.26 -4.95 16.16
CA ALA A 178 -15.75 -5.37 17.47
C ALA A 178 -14.69 -6.11 18.30
N THR A 179 -13.55 -6.47 17.70
CA THR A 179 -12.43 -7.11 18.41
C THR A 179 -11.41 -6.10 18.94
N LYS A 180 -11.42 -4.86 18.43
CA LYS A 180 -10.58 -3.76 18.89
C LYS A 180 -11.40 -2.84 19.79
N LYS A 181 -11.21 -2.95 21.11
CA LYS A 181 -11.76 -1.98 22.07
C LYS A 181 -11.00 -0.66 21.96
N ASP A 182 -11.41 0.22 21.06
CA ASP A 182 -11.06 1.66 21.14
C ASP A 182 -12.01 2.35 22.13
N TYR A 183 -11.81 2.11 23.42
CA TYR A 183 -12.21 3.08 24.44
C TYR A 183 -11.00 3.98 24.66
N GLY A 184 -11.00 5.12 23.97
CA GLY A 184 -10.02 6.17 24.23
C GLY A 184 -10.08 6.60 25.70
N VAL A 185 -8.91 6.70 26.31
CA VAL A 185 -8.66 7.57 27.47
C VAL A 185 -8.07 8.86 26.93
#